data_AF-A0A355DV26-F1
#
_entry.id   AF-A0A355DV26-F1
#
_cell.length_a   1.000
_cell.length_b   1.000
_cell.length_c   1.000
_cell.angle_alpha   90.00
_cell.angle_beta   90.00
_cell.angle_gamma   90.00
#
_symmetry.space_group_name_H-M   'P 1'
#
loop_
_entity.id
_entity.type
_entity.pdbx_description
1 polymer ?
#
loop_
_entity_poly.entity_id
_entity_poly.type
_entity_poly.pdbx_seq_one_letter_code
_entity_poly.pdbx_strand_id
1 'polypeptide(L)'
;MASYTEAVDTLQSLRQDIASINPDLQFSFRDSIEPVYRQFVALLLQPLPNVTVELNEIQATLPSEILLDQDFSTTTLQERLASADFPIIHLATHGQFSSKAENTFILAWDRAINVIELDEILQSRTTTTQTGIDLFVLSACQTATGDNRATLGLAGVAVKAGASSTLATLWSVSDRATASFMSQFYRELTQTNLTRSEALRHTQRTFLEKTEFQHPFFWAPYTLVGNWL
;
A
#
# COMPACT_ATOMS: atom_id res chain seq x y z
N MET A 1 -22.56 3.95 5.88
CA MET A 1 -22.57 3.86 7.37
C MET A 1 -23.59 2.83 7.87
N ALA A 2 -24.86 2.84 7.44
CA ALA A 2 -25.86 1.86 7.90
C ALA A 2 -25.49 0.39 7.60
N SER A 3 -25.06 0.08 6.39
CA SER A 3 -24.64 -1.28 6.00
C SER A 3 -23.35 -1.76 6.70
N TYR A 4 -22.56 -0.82 7.24
CA TYR A 4 -21.34 -1.13 8.00
C TYR A 4 -21.68 -1.51 9.43
N THR A 5 -22.60 -0.78 10.08
CA THR A 5 -23.11 -1.14 11.41
C THR A 5 -23.75 -2.53 11.39
N GLU A 6 -24.53 -2.82 10.34
CA GLU A 6 -25.18 -4.12 10.15
C GLU A 6 -24.17 -5.27 9.96
N ALA A 7 -23.07 -5.04 9.24
CA ALA A 7 -22.00 -6.02 9.08
C ALA A 7 -21.24 -6.27 10.41
N VAL A 8 -20.98 -5.22 11.19
CA VAL A 8 -20.36 -5.34 12.51
C VAL A 8 -21.26 -6.09 13.49
N ASP A 9 -22.56 -5.79 13.50
CA ASP A 9 -23.54 -6.46 14.37
C ASP A 9 -23.70 -7.94 14.00
N THR A 10 -23.70 -8.25 12.70
CA THR A 10 -23.73 -9.63 12.21
C THR A 10 -22.50 -10.43 12.67
N LEU A 11 -21.31 -9.83 12.62
CA LEU A 11 -20.08 -10.46 13.08
C LEU A 11 -20.02 -10.61 14.61
N GLN A 12 -20.62 -9.68 15.36
CA GLN A 12 -20.78 -9.83 16.81
C GLN A 12 -21.73 -10.96 17.17
N SER A 13 -22.83 -11.13 16.43
CA SER A 13 -23.77 -12.25 16.59
C SER A 13 -23.08 -13.59 16.29
N LEU A 14 -22.41 -13.70 15.14
CA LEU A 14 -21.67 -14.91 14.75
C LEU A 14 -20.59 -15.29 15.77
N ARG A 15 -19.90 -14.31 16.37
CA ARG A 15 -18.94 -14.54 17.45
C ARG A 15 -19.61 -15.15 18.69
N GLN A 16 -20.79 -14.67 19.08
CA GLN A 16 -21.54 -15.22 20.22
C GLN A 16 -22.02 -16.64 19.93
N ASP A 17 -22.50 -16.88 18.71
CA ASP A 17 -22.98 -18.19 18.28
C ASP A 17 -21.85 -19.21 18.23
N ILE A 18 -20.69 -18.88 17.64
CA ILE A 18 -19.52 -19.77 17.56
C ILE A 18 -18.94 -20.06 18.94
N ALA A 19 -18.92 -19.07 19.85
CA ALA A 19 -18.49 -19.25 21.23
C ALA A 19 -19.37 -20.25 22.02
N SER A 20 -20.62 -20.45 21.59
CA SER A 20 -21.54 -21.40 22.23
C SER A 20 -21.42 -22.85 21.72
N ILE A 21 -20.75 -23.05 20.58
CA ILE A 21 -20.78 -24.34 19.84
C ILE A 21 -19.49 -25.15 20.04
N ASN A 22 -18.31 -24.52 20.09
CA ASN A 22 -17.06 -25.27 20.26
C ASN A 22 -15.93 -24.40 20.86
N PRO A 23 -15.40 -24.74 22.05
CA PRO A 23 -14.30 -24.01 22.70
C PRO A 23 -13.04 -23.91 21.82
N ASP A 24 -12.68 -24.96 21.08
CA ASP A 24 -11.46 -24.98 20.26
C ASP A 24 -11.55 -24.02 19.05
N LEU A 25 -12.75 -23.83 18.51
CA LEU A 25 -13.01 -22.81 17.47
C LEU A 25 -13.01 -21.38 18.04
N GLN A 26 -13.46 -21.21 19.29
CA GLN A 26 -13.40 -19.93 19.98
C GLN A 26 -11.94 -19.51 20.25
N PHE A 27 -11.08 -20.47 20.64
CA PHE A 27 -9.65 -20.24 20.83
C PHE A 27 -8.94 -19.91 19.51
N SER A 28 -9.18 -20.67 18.44
CA SER A 28 -8.54 -20.41 17.14
C SER A 28 -8.94 -19.05 16.54
N PHE A 29 -10.21 -18.66 16.68
CA PHE A 29 -10.70 -17.35 16.26
C PHE A 29 -10.10 -16.22 17.09
N ARG A 30 -10.07 -16.35 18.42
CA ARG A 30 -9.49 -15.34 19.34
C ARG A 30 -8.01 -15.12 19.12
N ASP A 31 -7.25 -16.18 18.87
CA ASP A 31 -5.79 -16.10 18.79
C ASP A 31 -5.27 -15.76 17.39
N SER A 32 -6.02 -16.13 16.33
CA SER A 32 -5.55 -15.93 14.94
C SER A 32 -6.36 -14.92 14.13
N ILE A 33 -7.67 -14.79 14.38
CA ILE A 33 -8.57 -13.98 13.54
C ILE A 33 -8.90 -12.64 14.20
N GLU A 34 -9.21 -12.63 15.49
CA GLU A 34 -9.60 -11.42 16.23
C GLU A 34 -8.54 -10.30 16.17
N PRO A 35 -7.22 -10.56 16.30
CA PRO A 35 -6.22 -9.50 16.22
C PRO A 35 -6.12 -8.88 14.82
N VAL A 36 -6.16 -9.69 13.76
CA VAL A 36 -6.11 -9.24 12.37
C VAL A 36 -7.36 -8.44 12.02
N TYR A 37 -8.53 -8.95 12.42
CA TYR A 37 -9.80 -8.28 12.21
C TYR A 37 -9.88 -6.93 12.95
N ARG A 38 -9.42 -6.87 14.21
CA ARG A 38 -9.35 -5.61 14.97
C ARG A 38 -8.42 -4.59 14.32
N GLN A 39 -7.27 -5.04 13.82
CA GLN A 39 -6.34 -4.18 13.11
C GLN A 39 -6.93 -3.65 11.79
N PHE A 40 -7.57 -4.54 11.02
CA PHE A 40 -8.28 -4.17 9.79
C PHE A 40 -9.38 -3.14 10.07
N VAL A 41 -10.21 -3.37 11.09
CA VAL A 41 -11.26 -2.43 11.51
C VAL A 41 -10.65 -1.09 11.99
N ALA A 42 -9.55 -1.11 12.73
CA ALA A 42 -8.88 0.11 13.18
C ALA A 42 -8.36 0.95 11.99
N LEU A 43 -7.80 0.30 10.97
CA LEU A 43 -7.33 0.97 9.75
C LEU A 43 -8.49 1.54 8.92
N LEU A 44 -9.59 0.80 8.76
CA LEU A 44 -10.79 1.30 8.10
C LEU A 44 -11.41 2.52 8.80
N LEU A 45 -11.22 2.64 10.12
CA LEU A 45 -11.70 3.77 10.91
C LEU A 45 -10.75 4.97 10.89
N GLN A 46 -9.56 4.84 10.29
CA GLN A 46 -8.59 5.93 10.16
C GLN A 46 -8.63 6.50 8.74
N PRO A 47 -9.26 7.67 8.52
CA PRO A 47 -9.21 8.31 7.22
C PRO A 47 -7.79 8.76 6.89
N LEU A 48 -7.44 8.76 5.61
CA LEU A 48 -6.20 9.32 5.05
C LEU A 48 -6.53 10.62 4.30
N PRO A 49 -6.83 11.73 5.00
CA PRO A 49 -7.34 12.95 4.38
C PRO A 49 -6.34 13.62 3.41
N ASN A 50 -5.04 13.32 3.50
CA ASN A 50 -4.04 13.89 2.60
C ASN A 50 -3.80 13.05 1.35
N VAL A 51 -4.42 11.87 1.18
CA VAL A 51 -4.33 11.08 -0.06
C VAL A 51 -4.84 11.88 -1.26
N THR A 52 -5.95 12.61 -1.11
CA THR A 52 -6.45 13.48 -2.18
C THR A 52 -5.44 14.57 -2.55
N VAL A 53 -4.72 15.13 -1.57
CA VAL A 53 -3.67 16.13 -1.82
C VAL A 53 -2.49 15.48 -2.56
N GLU A 54 -2.03 14.33 -2.09
CA GLU A 54 -0.95 13.55 -2.71
C GLU A 54 -1.24 13.25 -4.18
N LEU A 55 -2.42 12.69 -4.49
CA LEU A 55 -2.79 12.33 -5.86
C LEU A 55 -2.90 13.56 -6.78
N ASN A 56 -3.44 14.67 -6.28
CA ASN A 56 -3.53 15.92 -7.04
C ASN A 56 -2.15 16.50 -7.35
N GLU A 57 -1.22 16.47 -6.39
CA GLU A 57 0.15 16.95 -6.59
C GLU A 57 0.94 16.07 -7.59
N ILE A 58 0.71 14.76 -7.55
CA ILE A 58 1.28 13.81 -8.54
C ILE A 58 0.71 14.09 -9.93
N GLN A 59 -0.62 14.21 -10.07
CA GLN A 59 -1.26 14.45 -11.36
C GLN A 59 -0.84 15.79 -11.99
N ALA A 60 -0.56 16.80 -11.17
CA ALA A 60 -0.02 18.08 -11.64
C ALA A 60 1.40 17.96 -12.22
N THR A 61 2.14 16.92 -11.84
CA THR A 61 3.53 16.68 -12.26
C THR A 61 3.62 15.68 -13.42
N LEU A 62 2.74 14.67 -13.43
CA LEU A 62 2.73 13.59 -14.41
C LEU A 62 1.27 13.26 -14.79
N PRO A 63 0.93 13.16 -16.10
CA PRO A 63 -0.39 12.70 -16.51
C PRO A 63 -0.72 11.35 -15.89
N SER A 64 -1.81 11.30 -15.12
CA SER A 64 -2.14 10.15 -14.26
C SER A 64 -3.63 9.87 -14.30
N GLU A 65 -3.98 8.59 -14.33
CA GLU A 65 -5.33 8.12 -14.03
C GLU A 65 -5.48 7.95 -12.52
N ILE A 66 -6.58 8.46 -11.96
CA ILE A 66 -6.84 8.43 -10.52
C ILE A 66 -8.02 7.48 -10.25
N LEU A 67 -7.79 6.52 -9.37
CA LEU A 67 -8.83 5.73 -8.71
C LEU A 67 -8.85 6.16 -7.24
N LEU A 68 -9.96 6.75 -6.78
CA LEU A 68 -10.12 7.26 -5.41
C LEU A 68 -11.42 6.75 -4.81
N ASP A 69 -11.41 6.46 -3.51
CA ASP A 69 -12.57 5.96 -2.76
C ASP A 69 -13.26 4.80 -3.50
N GLN A 70 -14.56 4.91 -3.82
CA GLN A 70 -15.33 3.84 -4.46
C GLN A 70 -14.74 3.39 -5.81
N ASP A 71 -14.02 4.29 -6.50
CA ASP A 71 -13.37 3.97 -7.77
C ASP A 71 -12.11 3.11 -7.57
N PHE A 72 -11.51 3.12 -6.37
CA PHE A 72 -10.42 2.21 -5.99
C PHE A 72 -10.97 0.94 -5.31
N SER A 73 -11.63 0.11 -6.10
CA SER A 73 -12.08 -1.23 -5.69
C SER A 73 -11.15 -2.33 -6.22
N THR A 74 -11.22 -3.53 -5.62
CA THR A 74 -10.44 -4.69 -6.07
C THR A 74 -10.69 -5.03 -7.55
N THR A 75 -11.96 -5.01 -7.97
CA THR A 75 -12.36 -5.27 -9.36
C THR A 75 -11.86 -4.18 -10.31
N THR A 76 -12.07 -2.90 -9.96
CA THR A 76 -11.63 -1.80 -10.82
C THR A 76 -10.12 -1.82 -10.99
N LEU A 77 -9.35 -2.05 -9.92
CA LEU A 77 -7.89 -2.15 -10.00
C LEU A 77 -7.45 -3.25 -10.98
N GLN A 78 -8.03 -4.44 -10.87
CA GLN A 78 -7.71 -5.56 -11.76
C GLN A 78 -8.05 -5.25 -13.22
N GLU A 79 -9.23 -4.67 -13.48
CA GLU A 79 -9.67 -4.32 -14.83
C GLU A 79 -8.78 -3.24 -15.48
N ARG A 80 -8.41 -2.20 -14.73
CA ARG A 80 -7.55 -1.12 -15.24
C ARG A 80 -6.14 -1.62 -15.54
N LEU A 81 -5.56 -2.40 -14.63
CA LEU A 81 -4.22 -2.97 -14.85
C LEU A 81 -4.18 -3.99 -16.00
N ALA A 82 -5.30 -4.65 -16.32
CA ALA A 82 -5.38 -5.57 -17.47
C ALA A 82 -5.66 -4.86 -18.80
N SER A 83 -6.22 -3.64 -18.79
CA SER A 83 -6.69 -2.95 -20.00
C SER A 83 -5.79 -1.81 -20.48
N ALA A 84 -4.83 -1.38 -19.68
CA ALA A 84 -3.93 -0.28 -20.03
C ALA A 84 -2.49 -0.50 -19.52
N ASP A 85 -1.54 0.08 -20.25
CA ASP A 85 -0.12 0.09 -19.92
C ASP A 85 0.20 1.24 -18.95
N PHE A 86 0.53 0.89 -17.70
CA PHE A 86 1.01 1.83 -16.69
C PHE A 86 2.47 1.51 -16.33
N PRO A 87 3.46 2.33 -16.74
CA PRO A 87 4.85 2.13 -16.32
C PRO A 87 5.04 2.51 -14.85
N ILE A 88 4.22 3.41 -14.32
CA ILE A 88 4.23 3.79 -12.90
C ILE A 88 2.87 3.45 -12.30
N ILE A 89 2.87 2.69 -11.21
CA ILE A 89 1.67 2.40 -10.41
C ILE A 89 1.91 2.96 -9.01
N HIS A 90 1.00 3.77 -8.52
CA HIS A 90 1.08 4.41 -7.21
C HIS A 90 -0.13 4.03 -6.36
N LEU A 91 0.10 3.43 -5.19
CA LEU A 91 -0.94 3.06 -4.25
C LEU A 91 -0.75 3.85 -2.95
N ALA A 92 -1.63 4.82 -2.71
CA ALA A 92 -1.73 5.57 -1.47
C ALA A 92 -2.92 5.05 -0.65
N THR A 93 -2.64 4.14 0.28
CA THR A 93 -3.65 3.45 1.06
C THR A 93 -3.07 2.93 2.38
N HIS A 94 -3.89 2.31 3.21
CA HIS A 94 -3.42 1.53 4.35
C HIS A 94 -2.76 0.25 3.89
N GLY A 95 -1.66 -0.10 4.54
CA GLY A 95 -0.93 -1.35 4.36
C GLY A 95 -0.61 -1.96 5.70
N GLN A 96 -0.57 -3.29 5.74
CA GLN A 96 -0.15 -4.04 6.91
C GLN A 96 0.80 -5.14 6.46
N PHE A 97 1.96 -5.21 7.12
CA PHE A 97 2.88 -6.33 7.02
C PHE A 97 2.63 -7.35 8.14
N SER A 98 2.74 -8.63 7.81
CA SER A 98 2.76 -9.73 8.77
C SER A 98 3.73 -10.80 8.30
N SER A 99 4.28 -11.57 9.25
CA SER A 99 5.06 -12.78 8.94
C SER A 99 4.29 -13.86 8.18
N LYS A 100 2.96 -13.75 8.12
CA LYS A 100 2.06 -14.63 7.37
C LYS A 100 1.58 -13.89 6.13
N ALA A 101 1.74 -14.50 4.96
CA ALA A 101 1.39 -13.88 3.68
C ALA A 101 -0.10 -13.49 3.63
N GLU A 102 -0.97 -14.37 4.12
CA GLU A 102 -2.42 -14.15 4.20
C GLU A 102 -2.84 -12.96 5.07
N ASN A 103 -1.96 -12.51 5.98
CA ASN A 103 -2.20 -11.37 6.87
C ASN A 103 -1.43 -10.11 6.41
N THR A 104 -0.73 -10.17 5.28
CA THR A 104 -0.09 -9.03 4.64
C THR A 104 -1.03 -8.51 3.57
N PHE A 105 -1.45 -7.25 3.66
CA PHE A 105 -2.47 -6.71 2.77
C PHE A 105 -2.37 -5.19 2.57
N ILE A 106 -3.03 -4.72 1.52
CA ILE A 106 -3.42 -3.32 1.32
C ILE A 106 -4.95 -3.20 1.38
N LEU A 107 -5.46 -2.01 1.65
CA LEU A 107 -6.91 -1.76 1.66
C LEU A 107 -7.38 -1.15 0.34
N ALA A 108 -8.29 -1.82 -0.35
CA ALA A 108 -9.15 -1.18 -1.34
C ALA A 108 -10.47 -0.75 -0.66
N TRP A 109 -11.31 -0.01 -1.37
CA TRP A 109 -12.57 0.50 -0.84
C TRP A 109 -13.54 -0.61 -0.39
N ASP A 110 -13.60 -1.69 -1.17
CA ASP A 110 -14.52 -2.81 -0.96
C ASP A 110 -13.97 -3.83 0.05
N ARG A 111 -12.66 -4.11 0.04
CA ARG A 111 -12.01 -5.09 0.93
C ARG A 111 -10.48 -4.99 0.94
N ALA A 112 -9.86 -5.74 1.85
CA ALA A 112 -8.41 -6.00 1.77
C ALA A 112 -8.06 -6.80 0.51
N ILE A 113 -6.94 -6.43 -0.10
CA ILE A 113 -6.22 -7.21 -1.10
C ILE A 113 -4.99 -7.77 -0.39
N ASN A 114 -4.97 -9.09 -0.16
CA ASN A 114 -3.81 -9.72 0.45
C ASN A 114 -2.66 -9.84 -0.54
N VAL A 115 -1.46 -10.13 -0.03
CA VAL A 115 -0.24 -10.16 -0.84
C VAL A 115 -0.24 -11.23 -1.94
N ILE A 116 -0.97 -12.33 -1.76
CA ILE A 116 -1.07 -13.41 -2.76
C ILE A 116 -1.94 -12.93 -3.92
N GLU A 117 -3.08 -12.33 -3.61
CA GLU A 117 -3.97 -11.73 -4.61
C GLU A 117 -3.31 -10.57 -5.34
N LEU A 118 -2.54 -9.73 -4.63
CA LEU A 118 -1.78 -8.65 -5.26
C LEU A 118 -0.74 -9.20 -6.25
N ASP A 119 -0.05 -10.30 -5.91
CA ASP A 119 0.88 -11.00 -6.80
C ASP A 119 0.17 -11.48 -8.08
N GLU A 120 -1.02 -12.09 -7.95
CA GLU A 120 -1.83 -12.56 -9.07
C GLU A 120 -2.30 -11.41 -9.98
N ILE A 121 -2.78 -10.31 -9.41
CA ILE A 121 -3.20 -9.11 -10.16
C ILE A 121 -2.01 -8.57 -10.97
N LEU A 122 -0.85 -8.37 -10.33
CA LEU A 122 0.34 -7.83 -10.99
C LEU A 122 0.92 -8.77 -12.05
N GLN A 123 0.91 -10.09 -11.83
CA GLN A 123 1.36 -11.06 -12.82
C GLN A 123 0.40 -11.19 -14.02
N SER A 124 -0.92 -11.08 -13.79
CA SER A 124 -1.91 -11.15 -14.87
C SER A 124 -1.70 -10.03 -15.90
N ARG A 125 -1.31 -8.84 -15.43
CA ARG A 125 -0.90 -7.71 -16.27
C ARG A 125 0.27 -8.09 -17.18
N THR A 126 1.33 -8.69 -16.63
CA THR A 126 2.53 -9.08 -17.40
C THR A 126 2.22 -10.00 -18.60
N THR A 127 1.13 -10.76 -18.57
CA THR A 127 0.68 -11.57 -19.70
C THR A 127 -0.09 -10.82 -20.78
N THR A 128 -0.68 -9.68 -20.43
CA THR A 128 -1.62 -8.89 -21.28
C THR A 128 -1.01 -7.59 -21.79
N THR A 129 -0.03 -7.03 -21.09
CA THR A 129 0.63 -5.75 -21.40
C THR A 129 1.99 -5.93 -22.05
N GLN A 130 2.37 -5.02 -22.94
CA GLN A 130 3.70 -5.03 -23.57
C GLN A 130 4.77 -4.33 -22.73
N THR A 131 4.36 -3.46 -21.80
CA THR A 131 5.29 -2.69 -20.95
C THR A 131 5.33 -3.26 -19.53
N GLY A 132 6.53 -3.43 -18.96
CA GLY A 132 6.69 -3.79 -17.55
C GLY A 132 6.24 -2.67 -16.60
N ILE A 133 6.23 -2.94 -15.30
CA ILE A 133 6.08 -1.89 -14.29
C ILE A 133 7.46 -1.34 -14.02
N ASP A 134 7.73 -0.11 -14.44
CA ASP A 134 9.00 0.57 -14.25
C ASP A 134 9.19 1.03 -12.79
N LEU A 135 8.11 1.49 -12.16
CA LEU A 135 8.11 1.89 -10.76
C LEU A 135 6.77 1.58 -10.10
N PHE A 136 6.80 0.77 -9.05
CA PHE A 136 5.68 0.53 -8.16
C PHE A 136 5.86 1.34 -6.87
N VAL A 137 4.92 2.19 -6.50
CA VAL A 137 4.99 3.00 -5.28
C VAL A 137 3.94 2.54 -4.30
N LEU A 138 4.38 2.09 -3.13
CA LEU A 138 3.55 1.70 -1.99
C LEU A 138 3.60 2.78 -0.92
N SER A 139 2.79 3.81 -1.09
CA SER A 139 2.58 4.92 -0.15
C SER A 139 1.65 4.47 1.00
N ALA A 140 2.13 3.49 1.76
CA ALA A 140 1.41 2.81 2.82
C ALA A 140 2.39 2.43 3.94
N CYS A 141 1.89 2.21 5.16
CA CYS A 141 2.71 1.88 6.32
C CYS A 141 3.38 0.50 6.20
N GLN A 142 4.66 0.41 6.60
CA GLN A 142 5.39 -0.87 6.77
C GLN A 142 5.45 -1.76 5.51
N THR A 143 5.46 -1.16 4.32
CA THR A 143 5.40 -1.91 3.05
C THR A 143 6.72 -2.51 2.57
N ALA A 144 7.84 -2.04 3.12
CA ALA A 144 9.18 -2.61 2.94
C ALA A 144 9.67 -3.39 4.17
N THR A 145 8.84 -3.52 5.21
CA THR A 145 9.18 -4.33 6.38
C THR A 145 9.12 -5.81 6.00
N GLY A 146 10.09 -6.60 6.48
CA GLY A 146 10.18 -8.03 6.22
C GLY A 146 10.71 -8.80 7.42
N ASP A 147 10.58 -10.13 7.39
CA ASP A 147 11.16 -11.04 8.38
C ASP A 147 11.71 -12.32 7.74
N ASN A 148 12.21 -13.27 8.53
CA ASN A 148 12.77 -14.52 8.01
C ASN A 148 11.78 -15.37 7.17
N ARG A 149 10.48 -15.08 7.22
CA ARG A 149 9.43 -15.77 6.46
C ARG A 149 8.91 -14.96 5.28
N ALA A 150 9.00 -13.63 5.35
CA ALA A 150 8.61 -12.71 4.27
C ALA A 150 9.67 -11.58 4.15
N THR A 151 10.84 -11.92 3.61
CA THR A 151 12.08 -11.12 3.70
C THR A 151 12.02 -9.73 3.08
N LEU A 152 11.13 -9.49 2.13
CA LEU A 152 11.02 -8.21 1.40
C LEU A 152 9.61 -7.59 1.47
N GLY A 153 8.70 -8.16 2.28
CA GLY A 153 7.34 -7.64 2.45
C GLY A 153 6.56 -7.48 1.13
N LEU A 154 5.67 -6.48 1.10
CA LEU A 154 4.88 -6.11 -0.10
C LEU A 154 5.77 -5.61 -1.24
N ALA A 155 6.87 -4.92 -0.92
CA ALA A 155 7.82 -4.42 -1.91
C ALA A 155 8.45 -5.55 -2.75
N GLY A 156 8.81 -6.66 -2.10
CA GLY A 156 9.35 -7.84 -2.75
C GLY A 156 8.35 -8.56 -3.66
N VAL A 157 7.07 -8.53 -3.31
CA VAL A 157 6.01 -9.11 -4.16
C VAL A 157 5.84 -8.33 -5.45
N ALA A 158 5.84 -6.99 -5.38
CA ALA A 158 5.80 -6.18 -6.60
C ALA A 158 7.01 -6.45 -7.51
N VAL A 159 8.22 -6.57 -6.95
CA VAL A 159 9.42 -6.94 -7.73
C VAL A 159 9.30 -8.34 -8.32
N LYS A 160 8.84 -9.33 -7.54
CA LYS A 160 8.59 -10.70 -8.02
C LYS A 160 7.58 -10.74 -9.16
N ALA A 161 6.54 -9.90 -9.10
CA ALA A 161 5.52 -9.81 -10.13
C ALA A 161 5.97 -9.06 -11.40
N GLY A 162 7.20 -8.55 -11.43
CA GLY A 162 7.83 -7.93 -12.61
C GLY A 162 8.02 -6.42 -12.52
N ALA A 163 7.80 -5.80 -11.35
CA ALA A 163 8.20 -4.41 -11.16
C ALA A 163 9.74 -4.27 -11.18
N SER A 164 10.24 -3.39 -12.04
CA SER A 164 11.66 -3.05 -12.11
C SER A 164 12.13 -2.47 -10.78
N SER A 165 11.39 -1.52 -10.23
CA SER A 165 11.69 -0.87 -8.96
C SER A 165 10.43 -0.73 -8.11
N THR A 166 10.54 -0.90 -6.80
CA THR A 166 9.45 -0.64 -5.86
C THR A 166 9.90 0.35 -4.79
N LEU A 167 9.20 1.48 -4.64
CA LEU A 167 9.35 2.42 -3.53
C LEU A 167 8.37 2.07 -2.41
N ALA A 168 8.87 1.86 -1.20
CA ALA A 168 8.06 1.42 -0.06
C ALA A 168 8.63 1.93 1.28
N THR A 169 7.89 1.75 2.37
CA THR A 169 8.24 2.29 3.70
C THR A 169 8.66 1.21 4.70
N LEU A 170 9.73 1.45 5.45
CA LEU A 170 10.23 0.54 6.48
C LEU A 170 9.43 0.59 7.80
N TRP A 171 8.72 1.69 8.07
CA TRP A 171 7.88 1.89 9.25
C TRP A 171 6.66 2.76 8.93
N SER A 172 5.75 2.93 9.90
CA SER A 172 4.56 3.75 9.72
C SER A 172 4.91 5.22 9.50
N VAL A 173 4.29 5.83 8.49
CA VAL A 173 4.54 7.21 8.08
C VAL A 173 3.35 8.11 8.42
N SER A 174 3.63 9.41 8.57
CA SER A 174 2.59 10.42 8.81
C SER A 174 1.92 10.81 7.49
N ASP A 175 0.60 10.61 7.37
CA ASP A 175 -0.22 10.97 6.19
C ASP A 175 0.15 12.34 5.57
N ARG A 176 0.16 13.40 6.37
CA ARG A 176 0.55 14.75 5.90
C ARG A 176 1.99 14.86 5.37
N ALA A 177 2.93 14.17 6.02
CA ALA A 177 4.33 14.21 5.60
C ALA A 177 4.53 13.38 4.33
N THR A 178 3.81 12.26 4.20
CA THR A 178 3.79 11.39 3.01
C THR A 178 3.34 12.14 1.77
N ALA A 179 2.23 12.89 1.84
CA ALA A 179 1.76 13.70 0.71
C ALA A 179 2.84 14.67 0.22
N SER A 180 3.46 15.42 1.15
CA SER A 180 4.56 16.34 0.81
C SER A 180 5.81 15.60 0.27
N PHE A 181 6.09 14.40 0.79
CA PHE A 181 7.25 13.61 0.36
C PHE A 181 7.05 13.10 -1.06
N MET A 182 5.87 12.56 -1.37
CA MET A 182 5.56 12.03 -2.70
C MET A 182 5.51 13.13 -3.75
N SER A 183 4.90 14.28 -3.43
CA SER A 183 4.96 15.45 -4.31
C SER A 183 6.38 15.90 -4.63
N GLN A 184 7.27 15.95 -3.63
CA GLN A 184 8.68 16.22 -3.86
C GLN A 184 9.36 15.11 -4.67
N PHE A 185 9.07 13.84 -4.40
CA PHE A 185 9.64 12.71 -5.11
C PHE A 185 9.27 12.71 -6.60
N TYR A 186 8.01 12.90 -6.96
CA TYR A 186 7.59 12.96 -8.36
C TYR A 186 8.14 14.19 -9.09
N ARG A 187 8.34 15.31 -8.39
CA ARG A 187 9.05 16.47 -8.94
C ARG A 187 10.52 16.21 -9.25
N GLU A 188 11.21 15.42 -8.42
CA GLU A 188 12.58 15.00 -8.75
C GLU A 188 12.58 13.93 -9.85
N LEU A 189 11.63 12.99 -9.82
CA LEU A 189 11.53 11.88 -10.78
C LEU A 189 11.30 12.34 -12.22
N THR A 190 10.60 13.46 -12.41
CA THR A 190 10.33 14.02 -13.75
C THR A 190 11.50 14.84 -14.33
N GLN A 191 12.61 14.98 -13.59
CA GLN A 191 13.81 15.61 -14.11
C GLN A 191 14.55 14.64 -15.04
N THR A 192 14.90 15.11 -16.24
CA THR A 192 15.40 14.25 -17.34
C THR A 192 16.72 13.54 -17.08
N ASN A 193 17.46 13.91 -16.03
CA ASN A 193 18.81 13.43 -15.76
C ASN A 193 18.95 12.72 -14.41
N LEU A 194 17.84 12.38 -13.74
CA LEU A 194 17.89 11.69 -12.45
C LEU A 194 17.40 10.25 -12.59
N THR A 195 18.16 9.33 -12.03
CA THR A 195 17.71 7.97 -11.73
C THR A 195 16.67 7.98 -10.60
N ARG A 196 15.92 6.89 -10.44
CA ARG A 196 14.95 6.72 -9.35
C ARG A 196 15.61 6.87 -7.97
N SER A 197 16.82 6.33 -7.83
CA SER A 197 17.59 6.40 -6.58
C SER A 197 18.10 7.82 -6.28
N GLU A 198 18.49 8.59 -7.31
CA GLU A 198 18.84 10.00 -7.15
C GLU A 198 17.63 10.85 -6.80
N ALA A 199 16.48 10.62 -7.44
CA ALA A 199 15.23 11.30 -7.12
C ALA A 199 14.80 11.06 -5.65
N LEU A 200 14.90 9.81 -5.18
CA LEU A 200 14.65 9.48 -3.77
C LEU A 200 15.65 10.20 -2.84
N ARG A 201 16.95 10.12 -3.15
CA ARG A 201 17.99 10.76 -2.34
C ARG A 201 17.81 12.27 -2.26
N HIS A 202 17.48 12.94 -3.37
CA HIS A 202 17.23 14.37 -3.41
C HIS A 202 16.02 14.74 -2.55
N THR A 203 14.96 13.94 -2.60
CA THR A 203 13.77 14.11 -1.77
C THR A 203 14.12 14.00 -0.29
N GLN A 204 14.85 12.95 0.12
CA GLN A 204 15.28 12.75 1.50
C GLN A 204 16.15 13.91 2.01
N ARG A 205 17.09 14.40 1.19
CA ARG A 205 17.91 15.56 1.54
C ARG A 205 17.09 16.85 1.69
N THR A 206 16.13 17.06 0.80
CA THR A 206 15.21 18.21 0.89
C THR A 206 14.44 18.18 2.21
N PHE A 207 13.98 17.00 2.64
CA PHE A 207 13.28 16.83 3.90
C PHE A 207 14.18 17.03 5.13
N LEU A 208 15.44 16.59 5.06
CA LEU A 208 16.44 16.84 6.10
C LEU A 208 16.67 18.34 6.36
N GLU A 209 16.53 19.18 5.33
CA GLU A 209 16.71 20.63 5.41
C GLU A 209 15.43 21.39 5.81
N LYS A 210 14.24 20.77 5.70
CA LYS A 210 12.97 21.36 6.12
C LYS A 210 12.78 21.25 7.63
N THR A 211 12.74 22.37 8.35
CA THR A 211 12.56 22.41 9.82
C THR A 211 11.37 21.57 10.31
N GLU A 212 10.27 21.57 9.56
CA GLU A 212 9.06 20.82 9.90
C GLU A 212 9.20 19.29 9.77
N PHE A 213 10.05 18.81 8.85
CA PHE A 213 10.20 17.39 8.54
C PHE A 213 11.64 16.86 8.71
N GLN A 214 12.49 17.61 9.40
CA GLN A 214 13.91 17.31 9.56
C GLN A 214 14.16 15.97 10.28
N HIS A 215 13.26 15.58 11.19
CA HIS A 215 13.42 14.34 11.95
C HIS A 215 13.39 13.10 11.02
N PRO A 216 14.33 12.14 11.16
CA PRO A 216 14.44 10.97 10.28
C PRO A 216 13.17 10.16 10.10
N PHE A 217 12.28 10.19 11.10
CA PHE A 217 10.95 9.59 11.03
C PHE A 217 10.18 9.91 9.74
N PHE A 218 10.33 11.13 9.19
CA PHE A 218 9.56 11.59 8.04
C PHE A 218 10.15 11.25 6.66
N TRP A 219 11.45 10.91 6.56
CA TRP A 219 12.12 10.75 5.26
C TRP A 219 12.99 9.50 5.15
N ALA A 220 13.49 8.96 6.28
CA ALA A 220 14.27 7.74 6.29
C ALA A 220 13.48 6.42 6.08
N PRO A 221 12.13 6.33 6.19
CA PRO A 221 11.46 5.05 5.97
C PRO A 221 11.47 4.63 4.50
N TYR A 222 11.58 5.58 3.58
CA TYR A 222 11.44 5.32 2.16
C TYR A 222 12.68 4.62 1.59
N THR A 223 12.47 3.45 1.00
CA THR A 223 13.51 2.67 0.33
C THR A 223 13.03 2.19 -1.02
N LEU A 224 13.95 2.09 -1.97
CA LEU A 224 13.74 1.36 -3.21
C LEU A 224 14.10 -0.12 -3.01
N VAL A 225 13.46 -1.00 -3.77
CA VAL A 225 13.73 -2.44 -3.86
C VAL A 225 13.68 -2.82 -5.34
N GLY A 226 14.59 -3.68 -5.81
CA GLY A 226 14.65 -4.09 -7.23
C GLY A 226 15.84 -3.46 -7.96
N ASN A 227 15.62 -2.95 -9.17
CA ASN A 227 16.56 -2.13 -9.92
C ASN A 227 16.58 -0.71 -9.34
N TRP A 228 17.76 -0.09 -9.36
CA TRP A 228 18.01 1.23 -8.73
C TRP A 228 18.41 2.29 -9.75
N LEU A 229 18.61 1.88 -11.01
CA LEU A 229 19.02 2.70 -12.16
C LEU A 229 17.82 3.28 -12.89
#